data_AF-A0A8B9WDI7-F1
#
_entry.id   AF-A0A8B9WDI7-F1
#
_cell.length_a   1.000
_cell.length_b   1.000
_cell.length_c   1.000
_cell.angle_alpha   90.00
_cell.angle_beta   90.00
_cell.angle_gamma   90.00
#
_symmetry.space_group_name_H-M   'P 1'
#
loop_
_entity.id
_entity.type
_entity.pdbx_description
1 polymer ?
#
loop_
_entity_poly.entity_id
_entity_poly.type
_entity_poly.pdbx_seq_one_letter_code
_entity_poly.pdbx_strand_id
1 'polypeptide(L)'
;MRPSLCERSSSTPLNMTASTPGHSLHRAACQMLRRLGWSPADLGWSPGKSGGRPNLSHLLRLGPAQGRERGVCSFKGLARRERGGSSAAASLLAIQDPRVRLLPPTGSAPQPGALEPSRSRLGTFAPGPSLVWTPWRCPVCEAMGLRLPILLLLLCCVSGLPFYNGFYYSNRPNGRNLGNGYSEGIFNGVKLVVETPEETLFSHRGANVTLPCRYHYEPALASPRPVRIKWWKLSENGVPEQDVLVAIGLRQRTFGDYRGRVRLRQDRAREVSLEIRDLRLEDYGRYRCEVIDGLEDESGLVELELRGVVFPYQHPQGRYKFNFHEAQQACEEQDAVVASFEQLFRAWEEGLDWCNAGWLQDASVQYPVTQARRPCGGLGLAPGVRSYGPRHRRLHRYDVFCFAVALRGQVYYLEHPEKLTLAEAREACREDGAQIAKVGQLFAAWKFRGLDRCDAGWLADGSARYPVAHPRSNCGALEPGVRSFGFPDPHSRQYGVYCYRPR
;
A
#
# COMPACT_ATOMS: atom_id res chain seq x y z
N MET A 1 -59.26 5.21 -35.91
CA MET A 1 -59.57 3.80 -36.25
C MET A 1 -59.57 2.98 -34.96
N ARG A 2 -60.51 2.02 -34.81
CA ARG A 2 -60.61 1.18 -33.60
C ARG A 2 -59.57 0.04 -33.59
N PRO A 3 -59.20 -0.49 -32.42
CA PRO A 3 -58.35 -1.67 -32.25
C PRO A 3 -59.14 -2.98 -32.06
N SER A 4 -58.46 -4.13 -32.13
CA SER A 4 -58.92 -5.47 -31.69
C SER A 4 -57.68 -6.36 -31.45
N LEU A 5 -57.42 -6.92 -30.25
CA LEU A 5 -58.06 -8.11 -29.61
C LEU A 5 -57.72 -9.43 -30.36
N CYS A 6 -57.49 -10.62 -29.77
CA CYS A 6 -57.56 -11.20 -28.40
C CYS A 6 -56.73 -12.53 -28.39
N GLU A 7 -56.38 -13.23 -27.28
CA GLU A 7 -56.02 -12.84 -25.91
C GLU A 7 -55.44 -14.04 -25.11
N ARG A 8 -54.62 -13.76 -24.08
CA ARG A 8 -54.67 -14.32 -22.70
C ARG A 8 -54.64 -15.86 -22.42
N SER A 9 -53.76 -16.18 -21.46
CA SER A 9 -53.75 -17.26 -20.42
C SER A 9 -52.57 -18.26 -20.56
N SER A 10 -51.95 -18.83 -19.50
CA SER A 10 -52.21 -18.83 -18.05
C SER A 10 -50.95 -18.98 -17.16
N SER A 11 -51.07 -18.51 -15.93
CA SER A 11 -50.20 -18.57 -14.72
C SER A 11 -49.33 -19.81 -14.39
N THR A 12 -48.04 -19.55 -14.05
CA THR A 12 -47.19 -20.09 -12.92
C THR A 12 -46.91 -21.61 -12.75
N PRO A 13 -45.89 -22.03 -11.95
CA PRO A 13 -44.51 -21.53 -11.85
C PRO A 13 -43.45 -22.67 -11.78
N LEU A 14 -42.26 -22.56 -12.41
CA LEU A 14 -41.18 -23.55 -12.22
C LEU A 14 -39.75 -22.96 -12.14
N ASN A 15 -39.16 -23.13 -10.96
CA ASN A 15 -37.73 -23.24 -10.61
C ASN A 15 -36.66 -22.45 -11.39
N MET A 16 -36.11 -21.43 -10.72
CA MET A 16 -34.73 -21.00 -10.97
C MET A 16 -33.75 -22.05 -10.40
N THR A 17 -33.17 -22.90 -11.24
CA THR A 17 -32.00 -23.71 -10.86
C THR A 17 -30.71 -22.95 -11.12
N ALA A 18 -29.79 -22.96 -10.15
CA ALA A 18 -28.57 -22.17 -10.17
C ALA A 18 -27.65 -22.46 -11.37
N SER A 19 -27.07 -21.39 -11.94
CA SER A 19 -26.00 -21.49 -12.92
C SER A 19 -24.71 -21.98 -12.26
N THR A 20 -24.20 -23.14 -12.69
CA THR A 20 -22.94 -23.71 -12.19
C THR A 20 -21.71 -22.87 -12.57
N PRO A 21 -20.64 -22.83 -11.74
CA PRO A 21 -19.53 -21.87 -11.91
C PRO A 21 -18.67 -22.04 -13.18
N GLY A 22 -18.70 -23.20 -13.83
CA GLY A 22 -17.81 -23.51 -14.96
C GLY A 22 -18.06 -22.70 -16.25
N HIS A 23 -19.27 -22.16 -16.44
CA HIS A 23 -19.62 -21.46 -17.69
C HIS A 23 -19.12 -20.00 -17.76
N SER A 24 -18.77 -19.37 -16.64
CA SER A 24 -18.22 -18.00 -16.63
C SER A 24 -16.74 -17.99 -17.05
N LEU A 25 -15.94 -18.91 -16.51
CA LEU A 25 -14.50 -19.06 -16.78
C LEU A 25 -14.21 -19.31 -18.26
N HIS A 26 -14.98 -20.19 -18.92
CA HIS A 26 -14.79 -20.44 -20.35
C HIS A 26 -15.12 -19.21 -21.22
N ARG A 27 -16.10 -18.38 -20.80
CA ARG A 27 -16.43 -17.12 -21.47
C ARG A 27 -15.33 -16.07 -21.30
N ALA A 28 -14.80 -15.95 -20.08
CA ALA A 28 -13.68 -15.06 -19.77
C ALA A 28 -12.42 -15.43 -20.55
N ALA A 29 -12.05 -16.73 -20.57
CA ALA A 29 -10.90 -17.23 -21.33
C ALA A 29 -11.02 -16.95 -22.84
N CYS A 30 -12.19 -17.20 -23.45
CA CYS A 30 -12.41 -16.88 -24.87
C CYS A 30 -12.40 -15.37 -25.16
N GLN A 31 -12.83 -14.51 -24.22
CA GLN A 31 -12.71 -13.05 -24.37
C GLN A 31 -11.26 -12.57 -24.21
N MET A 32 -10.49 -13.20 -23.33
CA MET A 32 -9.06 -12.91 -23.12
C MET A 32 -8.24 -13.29 -24.36
N LEU A 33 -8.44 -14.48 -24.92
CA LEU A 33 -7.74 -14.93 -26.14
C LEU A 33 -8.06 -14.07 -27.37
N ARG A 34 -9.30 -13.59 -27.51
CA ARG A 34 -9.65 -12.62 -28.57
C ARG A 34 -8.99 -11.25 -28.37
N ARG A 35 -8.84 -10.78 -27.12
CA ARG A 35 -8.11 -9.53 -26.80
C ARG A 35 -6.59 -9.66 -27.02
N LEU A 36 -6.06 -10.87 -27.00
CA LEU A 36 -4.66 -11.19 -27.34
C LEU A 36 -4.46 -11.44 -28.86
N GLY A 37 -5.50 -11.28 -29.68
CA GLY A 37 -5.40 -11.33 -31.15
C GLY A 37 -5.43 -12.72 -31.79
N TRP A 38 -5.79 -13.77 -31.05
CA TRP A 38 -5.77 -15.15 -31.55
C TRP A 38 -7.08 -15.53 -32.25
N SER A 39 -7.00 -16.14 -33.44
CA SER A 39 -8.15 -16.67 -34.18
C SER A 39 -8.47 -18.11 -33.74
N PRO A 40 -9.75 -18.54 -33.72
CA PRO A 40 -10.10 -19.95 -33.50
C PRO A 40 -9.46 -20.92 -34.51
N ALA A 41 -9.01 -20.44 -35.68
CA ALA A 41 -8.31 -21.23 -36.67
C ALA A 41 -6.89 -21.66 -36.23
N ASP A 42 -6.23 -20.88 -35.35
CA ASP A 42 -4.84 -21.11 -34.92
C ASP A 42 -4.72 -22.20 -33.83
N LEU A 43 -5.86 -22.64 -33.27
CA LEU A 43 -5.94 -23.64 -32.19
C LEU A 43 -6.36 -25.04 -32.68
N GLY A 44 -6.43 -25.26 -34.00
CA GLY A 44 -6.56 -26.61 -34.58
C GLY A 44 -7.87 -27.36 -34.24
N TRP A 45 -8.96 -26.64 -33.94
CA TRP A 45 -10.20 -27.28 -33.49
C TRP A 45 -11.14 -27.61 -34.66
N SER A 46 -11.39 -28.90 -34.90
CA SER A 46 -12.49 -29.38 -35.76
C SER A 46 -13.63 -29.97 -34.91
N PRO A 47 -14.91 -29.73 -35.25
CA PRO A 47 -16.05 -30.21 -34.46
C PRO A 47 -16.35 -31.69 -34.74
N GLY A 48 -15.74 -32.59 -33.96
CA GLY A 48 -16.07 -34.02 -33.93
C GLY A 48 -17.23 -34.34 -32.97
N LYS A 49 -18.13 -35.23 -33.40
CA LYS A 49 -19.31 -35.67 -32.63
C LYS A 49 -18.96 -36.63 -31.49
N SER A 50 -19.95 -36.85 -30.61
CA SER A 50 -20.05 -37.85 -29.52
C SER A 50 -19.53 -37.40 -28.15
N GLY A 51 -20.25 -37.81 -27.10
CA GLY A 51 -20.09 -37.30 -25.74
C GLY A 51 -19.40 -38.28 -24.79
N GLY A 52 -18.74 -37.73 -23.78
CA GLY A 52 -18.12 -38.46 -22.67
C GLY A 52 -17.44 -37.47 -21.73
N ARG A 53 -17.67 -37.59 -20.40
CA ARG A 53 -16.97 -36.78 -19.39
C ARG A 53 -15.56 -37.33 -19.18
N PRO A 54 -14.49 -36.52 -19.16
CA PRO A 54 -13.18 -36.97 -18.70
C PRO A 54 -13.08 -36.92 -17.17
N ASN A 55 -12.44 -37.94 -16.60
CA ASN A 55 -12.13 -38.06 -15.17
C ASN A 55 -10.64 -37.74 -14.95
N LEU A 56 -10.32 -36.91 -13.95
CA LEU A 56 -8.98 -36.30 -13.81
C LEU A 56 -8.15 -37.02 -12.73
N SER A 57 -7.57 -38.16 -13.12
CA SER A 57 -6.67 -38.93 -12.26
C SER A 57 -5.52 -39.56 -13.05
N HIS A 58 -4.60 -38.76 -13.57
CA HIS A 58 -3.22 -39.17 -13.90
C HIS A 58 -2.36 -37.93 -14.23
N LEU A 59 -1.07 -37.97 -13.82
CA LEU A 59 0.05 -37.03 -14.08
C LEU A 59 0.49 -36.08 -12.95
N LEU A 60 0.87 -36.66 -11.80
CA LEU A 60 1.91 -36.10 -10.91
C LEU A 60 2.89 -37.21 -10.46
N ARG A 61 4.11 -37.17 -10.99
CA ARG A 61 5.35 -37.94 -10.69
C ARG A 61 6.33 -37.58 -11.83
N LEU A 62 7.60 -37.20 -11.65
CA LEU A 62 8.59 -37.49 -10.60
C LEU A 62 9.48 -36.26 -10.25
N GLY A 63 10.27 -36.40 -9.18
CA GLY A 63 11.29 -35.45 -8.73
C GLY A 63 12.68 -35.60 -9.41
N PRO A 64 13.74 -35.00 -8.84
CA PRO A 64 14.90 -34.49 -9.60
C PRO A 64 16.14 -35.40 -9.63
N ALA A 65 17.04 -35.17 -10.61
CA ALA A 65 18.43 -35.65 -10.63
C ALA A 65 19.37 -34.69 -11.38
N GLN A 66 20.68 -34.82 -11.12
CA GLN A 66 21.75 -33.88 -11.48
C GLN A 66 22.39 -34.17 -12.86
N GLY A 67 23.19 -33.23 -13.41
CA GLY A 67 24.37 -33.62 -14.22
C GLY A 67 24.65 -32.92 -15.57
N ARG A 68 25.22 -31.72 -15.52
CA ARG A 68 26.48 -31.31 -16.20
C ARG A 68 26.65 -31.36 -17.76
N GLU A 69 27.10 -30.20 -18.27
CA GLU A 69 28.01 -29.93 -19.43
C GLU A 69 27.51 -29.70 -20.89
N ARG A 70 27.84 -28.49 -21.37
CA ARG A 70 28.25 -28.01 -22.71
C ARG A 70 27.55 -28.55 -23.98
N GLY A 71 26.99 -27.61 -24.76
CA GLY A 71 26.72 -27.82 -26.19
C GLY A 71 26.20 -26.56 -26.90
N VAL A 72 27.08 -25.82 -27.59
CA VAL A 72 26.66 -24.84 -28.61
C VAL A 72 26.38 -25.60 -29.91
N CYS A 73 25.25 -25.34 -30.59
CA CYS A 73 25.23 -25.34 -32.05
C CYS A 73 23.98 -24.64 -32.63
N SER A 74 24.24 -23.85 -33.67
CA SER A 74 23.25 -23.27 -34.60
C SER A 74 22.93 -24.27 -35.71
N PHE A 75 21.76 -24.18 -36.36
CA PHE A 75 21.70 -24.22 -37.84
C PHE A 75 20.34 -23.86 -38.47
N LYS A 76 20.42 -23.30 -39.69
CA LYS A 76 19.52 -23.39 -40.88
C LYS A 76 18.00 -23.43 -40.63
N GLY A 77 17.17 -22.60 -41.26
CA GLY A 77 17.34 -21.88 -42.53
C GLY A 77 16.73 -22.65 -43.70
N LEU A 78 15.63 -22.14 -44.25
CA LEU A 78 15.05 -22.61 -45.51
C LEU A 78 14.74 -21.41 -46.41
N ALA A 79 15.21 -21.44 -47.65
CA ALA A 79 15.12 -20.33 -48.59
C ALA A 79 13.86 -20.43 -49.49
N ARG A 80 13.41 -19.28 -50.02
CA ARG A 80 12.54 -19.28 -51.21
C ARG A 80 12.86 -18.14 -52.20
N ARG A 81 13.88 -18.44 -53.01
CA ARG A 81 14.06 -18.17 -54.46
C ARG A 81 13.77 -16.78 -55.04
N GLU A 82 14.78 -16.28 -55.75
CA GLU A 82 14.86 -14.98 -56.43
C GLU A 82 14.08 -14.88 -57.76
N ARG A 83 13.82 -13.63 -58.16
CA ARG A 83 14.06 -13.01 -59.49
C ARG A 83 14.32 -11.52 -59.21
N GLY A 84 15.30 -10.80 -59.75
CA GLY A 84 16.25 -11.07 -60.83
C GLY A 84 16.26 -9.88 -61.79
N GLY A 85 17.25 -8.98 -61.72
CA GLY A 85 17.26 -7.75 -62.53
C GLY A 85 18.46 -6.81 -62.29
N SER A 86 19.50 -6.96 -63.12
CA SER A 86 20.58 -6.00 -63.42
C SER A 86 20.05 -4.63 -63.92
N SER A 87 20.81 -3.53 -64.05
CA SER A 87 22.18 -3.10 -63.68
C SER A 87 22.32 -1.60 -64.03
N ALA A 88 23.48 -0.98 -63.72
CA ALA A 88 23.97 0.32 -64.20
C ALA A 88 23.24 1.59 -63.70
N ALA A 89 23.82 2.79 -63.75
CA ALA A 89 25.22 3.24 -63.57
C ALA A 89 25.23 4.79 -63.51
N ALA A 90 26.38 5.36 -63.12
CA ALA A 90 26.86 6.70 -63.48
C ALA A 90 26.22 7.98 -62.85
N SER A 91 27.13 8.75 -62.23
CA SER A 91 27.32 10.20 -62.41
C SER A 91 26.50 11.23 -61.61
N LEU A 92 27.25 11.87 -60.69
CA LEU A 92 27.50 13.32 -60.64
C LEU A 92 26.32 14.29 -60.76
N LEU A 93 26.11 15.07 -59.68
CA LEU A 93 26.39 16.52 -59.75
C LEU A 93 26.64 17.08 -58.34
N ALA A 94 27.59 18.01 -58.24
CA ALA A 94 27.92 18.75 -57.02
C ALA A 94 27.25 20.13 -57.04
N ILE A 95 26.94 20.68 -55.87
CA ILE A 95 26.92 22.13 -55.58
C ILE A 95 27.56 22.34 -54.20
N GLN A 96 28.25 23.47 -54.03
CA GLN A 96 29.14 23.76 -52.92
C GLN A 96 28.42 24.43 -51.71
N ASP A 97 28.89 24.08 -50.50
CA ASP A 97 29.41 24.94 -49.41
C ASP A 97 29.37 26.50 -49.60
N PRO A 98 29.54 27.38 -48.57
CA PRO A 98 29.90 27.09 -47.17
C PRO A 98 29.29 27.97 -46.03
N ARG A 99 29.78 27.71 -44.81
CA ARG A 99 29.80 28.54 -43.56
C ARG A 99 28.59 28.31 -42.62
N VAL A 100 28.77 28.07 -41.31
CA VAL A 100 29.85 28.51 -40.40
C VAL A 100 30.50 27.34 -39.62
N ARG A 101 31.81 27.43 -39.31
CA ARG A 101 32.57 26.46 -38.51
C ARG A 101 32.47 26.68 -36.99
N LEU A 102 32.65 25.58 -36.28
CA LEU A 102 32.87 25.47 -34.82
C LEU A 102 34.09 26.27 -34.33
N LEU A 103 34.00 26.80 -33.10
CA LEU A 103 35.13 27.02 -32.17
C LEU A 103 34.63 27.08 -30.70
N PRO A 104 35.18 26.27 -29.78
CA PRO A 104 35.13 26.48 -28.33
C PRO A 104 36.53 26.86 -27.79
N PRO A 105 36.76 26.92 -26.47
CA PRO A 105 36.05 27.75 -25.48
C PRO A 105 37.02 28.75 -24.81
N THR A 106 36.51 29.86 -24.28
CA THR A 106 37.24 30.71 -23.33
C THR A 106 36.35 31.01 -22.13
N GLY A 107 36.93 30.96 -20.93
CA GLY A 107 36.19 31.13 -19.69
C GLY A 107 36.67 32.33 -18.87
N SER A 108 35.80 32.80 -17.99
CA SER A 108 36.16 33.41 -16.72
C SER A 108 34.90 33.54 -15.85
N ALA A 109 35.03 33.24 -14.56
CA ALA A 109 33.97 33.42 -13.58
C ALA A 109 34.13 34.78 -12.87
N PRO A 110 33.04 35.44 -12.47
CA PRO A 110 33.09 36.50 -11.47
C PRO A 110 32.84 35.94 -10.06
N GLN A 111 33.75 36.21 -9.13
CA GLN A 111 33.49 36.18 -7.69
C GLN A 111 33.20 37.60 -7.17
N PRO A 112 32.50 37.76 -6.03
CA PRO A 112 31.98 39.06 -5.60
C PRO A 112 33.07 39.97 -5.02
N GLY A 113 33.00 41.25 -5.37
CA GLY A 113 33.84 42.30 -4.78
C GLY A 113 33.30 42.77 -3.43
N ALA A 114 34.18 42.87 -2.44
CA ALA A 114 33.90 43.56 -1.18
C ALA A 114 34.19 45.08 -1.33
N LEU A 115 33.41 45.91 -0.63
CA LEU A 115 33.66 47.35 -0.47
C LEU A 115 33.23 47.76 0.95
N GLU A 116 34.16 48.35 1.69
CA GLU A 116 33.94 48.85 3.06
C GLU A 116 33.13 50.15 3.07
N PRO A 117 32.37 50.44 4.14
CA PRO A 117 31.98 51.79 4.52
C PRO A 117 33.01 52.45 5.47
N SER A 118 33.07 53.78 5.43
CA SER A 118 34.04 54.62 6.14
C SER A 118 33.69 54.88 7.63
N ARG A 119 34.61 55.57 8.33
CA ARG A 119 34.81 55.49 9.79
C ARG A 119 34.76 56.85 10.51
N SER A 120 33.87 57.01 11.50
CA SER A 120 34.02 57.95 12.65
C SER A 120 33.07 57.52 13.79
N ARG A 121 33.58 57.04 14.95
CA ARG A 121 33.91 57.79 16.20
C ARG A 121 32.68 58.45 16.88
N LEU A 122 32.43 58.35 18.18
CA LEU A 122 33.11 57.67 19.31
C LEU A 122 32.10 57.44 20.46
N GLY A 123 32.28 56.45 21.34
CA GLY A 123 31.42 56.26 22.51
C GLY A 123 31.75 54.98 23.30
N THR A 124 32.55 55.11 24.35
CA THR A 124 33.12 54.01 25.16
C THR A 124 32.17 53.54 26.26
N PHE A 125 32.09 52.23 26.56
CA PHE A 125 32.16 51.63 27.92
C PHE A 125 32.24 50.09 27.84
N ALA A 126 32.78 49.43 28.88
CA ALA A 126 33.28 48.05 28.84
C ALA A 126 32.25 46.98 29.30
N PRO A 127 32.43 45.69 28.92
CA PRO A 127 31.48 44.61 29.23
C PRO A 127 31.79 43.83 30.53
N GLY A 128 30.73 43.32 31.18
CA GLY A 128 30.80 42.36 32.29
C GLY A 128 30.62 40.89 31.84
N PRO A 129 30.90 39.91 32.72
CA PRO A 129 31.05 38.50 32.33
C PRO A 129 29.76 37.66 32.32
N SER A 130 29.89 36.49 31.71
CA SER A 130 28.85 35.50 31.39
C SER A 130 28.33 34.69 32.58
N LEU A 131 27.04 34.31 32.52
CA LEU A 131 26.39 33.38 33.44
C LEU A 131 26.14 32.02 32.77
N VAL A 132 26.71 30.97 33.37
CA VAL A 132 26.39 29.56 33.09
C VAL A 132 25.61 29.02 34.28
N TRP A 133 24.53 28.29 34.02
CA TRP A 133 23.68 27.71 35.07
C TRP A 133 24.07 26.24 35.37
N THR A 134 24.36 25.95 36.64
CA THR A 134 24.42 24.59 37.21
C THR A 134 23.65 24.54 38.54
N PRO A 135 23.07 23.40 38.93
CA PRO A 135 22.18 23.33 40.08
C PRO A 135 22.88 22.99 41.42
N TRP A 136 22.92 23.97 42.30
CA TRP A 136 22.76 23.92 43.77
C TRP A 136 23.03 22.61 44.55
N ARG A 137 24.05 22.66 45.43
CA ARG A 137 24.08 22.01 46.77
C ARG A 137 24.83 22.91 47.76
N CYS A 138 24.40 22.89 49.03
CA CYS A 138 25.06 23.52 50.18
C CYS A 138 24.60 22.82 51.50
N PRO A 139 25.29 22.98 52.66
CA PRO A 139 25.87 21.81 53.34
C PRO A 139 25.59 21.60 54.85
N VAL A 140 25.91 20.38 55.31
CA VAL A 140 26.47 19.93 56.62
C VAL A 140 25.86 20.38 57.96
N CYS A 141 25.54 19.38 58.81
CA CYS A 141 25.72 19.42 60.27
C CYS A 141 26.20 18.05 60.81
N GLU A 142 27.09 18.12 61.82
CA GLU A 142 27.60 17.06 62.72
C GLU A 142 26.54 16.65 63.78
N ALA A 143 26.67 15.63 64.65
CA ALA A 143 27.44 14.37 64.72
C ALA A 143 26.85 13.47 65.85
N MET A 144 27.32 12.21 65.94
CA MET A 144 27.13 11.22 67.03
C MET A 144 25.71 10.65 67.32
N GLY A 145 25.59 9.32 67.27
CA GLY A 145 24.40 8.58 67.73
C GLY A 145 24.53 7.06 67.50
N LEU A 146 24.83 6.30 68.55
CA LEU A 146 25.21 4.88 68.50
C LEU A 146 24.09 3.88 68.11
N ARG A 147 24.52 2.80 67.40
CA ARG A 147 24.04 1.39 67.41
C ARG A 147 23.02 0.86 66.37
N LEU A 148 23.45 -0.25 65.74
CA LEU A 148 22.78 -1.23 64.86
C LEU A 148 22.31 -0.74 63.47
N PRO A 149 22.31 -1.59 62.41
CA PRO A 149 22.67 -3.02 62.38
C PRO A 149 23.79 -3.40 61.38
N ILE A 150 24.77 -4.20 61.83
CA ILE A 150 25.65 -4.97 60.92
C ILE A 150 24.95 -6.30 60.60
N LEU A 151 23.96 -6.28 59.70
CA LEU A 151 23.32 -7.50 59.17
C LEU A 151 22.69 -7.34 57.77
N LEU A 152 23.18 -6.38 56.95
CA LEU A 152 22.59 -6.07 55.64
C LEU A 152 23.62 -5.81 54.52
N LEU A 153 24.87 -6.25 54.73
CA LEU A 153 26.00 -6.02 53.81
C LEU A 153 26.65 -7.32 53.28
N LEU A 154 25.87 -8.41 53.21
CA LEU A 154 26.27 -9.70 52.61
C LEU A 154 25.31 -10.16 51.48
N LEU A 155 24.50 -9.26 50.91
CA LEU A 155 23.50 -9.59 49.88
C LEU A 155 23.61 -8.76 48.57
N CYS A 156 24.74 -8.08 48.34
CA CYS A 156 24.97 -7.27 47.13
C CYS A 156 25.92 -7.90 46.09
N CYS A 157 26.21 -9.20 46.18
CA CYS A 157 27.14 -9.89 45.28
C CYS A 157 26.51 -11.03 44.46
N VAL A 158 25.27 -10.85 43.96
CA VAL A 158 24.72 -11.67 42.88
C VAL A 158 23.90 -10.81 41.91
N SER A 159 24.55 -10.24 40.88
CA SER A 159 23.90 -9.60 39.74
C SER A 159 24.43 -10.22 38.44
N GLY A 160 23.65 -11.15 37.87
CA GLY A 160 24.13 -11.95 36.73
C GLY A 160 23.18 -13.03 36.23
N LEU A 161 21.89 -12.70 36.02
CA LEU A 161 20.97 -13.54 35.25
C LEU A 161 20.22 -12.70 34.20
N PRO A 162 20.44 -12.93 32.90
CA PRO A 162 19.58 -12.36 31.87
C PRO A 162 18.27 -13.15 31.79
N PHE A 163 17.13 -12.47 31.82
CA PHE A 163 15.84 -13.08 31.54
C PHE A 163 15.70 -13.35 30.03
N TYR A 164 16.20 -14.52 29.61
CA TYR A 164 16.12 -15.01 28.23
C TYR A 164 15.33 -16.32 28.22
N ASN A 165 14.03 -16.27 27.94
CA ASN A 165 13.19 -17.46 27.80
C ASN A 165 13.43 -18.11 26.43
N GLY A 166 14.54 -18.84 26.30
CA GLY A 166 14.86 -19.66 25.14
C GLY A 166 15.12 -21.11 25.55
N PHE A 167 14.10 -21.97 25.49
CA PHE A 167 14.26 -23.41 25.69
C PHE A 167 14.89 -24.06 24.45
N TYR A 168 16.23 -24.05 24.40
CA TYR A 168 16.98 -24.85 23.43
C TYR A 168 17.17 -26.28 23.94
N TYR A 169 16.53 -27.26 23.29
CA TYR A 169 16.91 -28.66 23.46
C TYR A 169 18.21 -28.94 22.68
N SER A 170 19.28 -29.22 23.42
CA SER A 170 20.56 -29.61 22.84
C SER A 170 20.54 -31.07 22.38
N ASN A 171 20.44 -31.31 21.08
CA ASN A 171 20.69 -32.63 20.50
C ASN A 171 22.15 -33.05 20.75
N ARG A 172 22.34 -34.05 21.61
CA ARG A 172 23.65 -34.69 21.84
C ARG A 172 23.60 -36.13 21.28
N PRO A 173 24.30 -36.44 20.17
CA PRO A 173 24.25 -37.77 19.58
C PRO A 173 25.10 -38.78 20.37
N ASN A 174 24.68 -40.05 20.32
CA ASN A 174 25.26 -41.27 20.92
C ASN A 174 24.83 -41.62 22.35
N GLY A 175 23.81 -42.48 22.44
CA GLY A 175 23.33 -43.15 23.65
C GLY A 175 22.53 -44.42 23.34
N ARG A 176 23.23 -45.45 22.82
CA ARG A 176 22.85 -46.89 22.66
C ARG A 176 21.35 -47.29 22.71
N ASN A 177 20.89 -47.93 21.62
CA ASN A 177 19.69 -48.77 21.60
C ASN A 177 19.65 -49.78 22.76
N LEU A 178 18.54 -49.82 23.50
CA LEU A 178 18.09 -50.95 24.33
C LEU A 178 16.61 -50.76 24.71
N GLY A 179 15.83 -51.85 24.66
CA GLY A 179 14.53 -51.93 25.35
C GLY A 179 13.31 -51.64 24.47
N ASN A 180 12.72 -52.71 23.93
CA ASN A 180 11.33 -52.71 23.48
C ASN A 180 10.44 -52.50 24.72
N GLY A 181 9.65 -51.43 24.75
CA GLY A 181 8.84 -51.07 25.92
C GLY A 181 7.58 -50.34 25.49
N TYR A 182 6.45 -51.07 25.47
CA TYR A 182 5.11 -50.50 25.32
C TYR A 182 4.87 -49.50 26.45
N SER A 183 5.13 -48.22 26.14
CA SER A 183 4.74 -47.09 26.97
C SER A 183 3.54 -46.47 26.27
N GLU A 184 2.36 -46.98 26.60
CA GLU A 184 1.07 -46.45 26.18
C GLU A 184 0.84 -45.10 26.89
N GLY A 185 1.63 -44.11 26.48
CA GLY A 185 1.63 -42.76 27.00
C GLY A 185 0.37 -42.03 26.54
N ILE A 186 -0.43 -41.60 27.51
CA ILE A 186 -1.76 -41.00 27.32
C ILE A 186 -1.63 -39.60 26.71
N PHE A 187 -1.30 -39.54 25.41
CA PHE A 187 -1.66 -38.42 24.56
C PHE A 187 -3.04 -38.73 23.97
N ASN A 188 -4.08 -38.32 24.68
CA ASN A 188 -5.39 -38.15 24.05
C ASN A 188 -5.17 -37.22 22.85
N GLY A 189 -5.31 -37.75 21.63
CA GLY A 189 -5.01 -37.07 20.36
C GLY A 189 -6.01 -35.97 20.02
N VAL A 190 -6.18 -35.04 20.95
CA VAL A 190 -6.95 -33.82 20.81
C VAL A 190 -6.05 -32.80 20.14
N LYS A 191 -6.48 -32.32 18.99
CA LYS A 191 -5.81 -31.27 18.23
C LYS A 191 -6.59 -29.98 18.39
N LEU A 192 -5.96 -28.93 18.91
CA LEU A 192 -6.46 -27.55 18.77
C LEU A 192 -6.46 -27.15 17.28
N VAL A 193 -7.48 -26.44 16.83
CA VAL A 193 -7.58 -25.89 15.47
C VAL A 193 -8.06 -24.45 15.57
N VAL A 194 -7.44 -23.55 14.80
CA VAL A 194 -7.85 -22.14 14.68
C VAL A 194 -8.40 -21.89 13.27
N GLU A 195 -9.60 -21.31 13.20
CA GLU A 195 -10.30 -20.95 11.98
C GLU A 195 -10.27 -19.44 11.77
N THR A 196 -9.69 -19.00 10.65
CA THR A 196 -9.66 -17.61 10.18
C THR A 196 -10.05 -17.56 8.69
N PRO A 197 -10.63 -16.45 8.19
CA PRO A 197 -10.98 -16.33 6.78
C PRO A 197 -9.75 -16.32 5.86
N GLU A 198 -9.85 -16.97 4.70
CA GLU A 198 -8.84 -16.88 3.63
C GLU A 198 -8.96 -15.56 2.83
N GLU A 199 -10.13 -14.93 2.83
CA GLU A 199 -10.40 -13.69 2.10
C GLU A 199 -10.01 -12.43 2.90
N THR A 200 -9.40 -11.46 2.22
CA THR A 200 -9.07 -10.13 2.74
C THR A 200 -10.34 -9.36 3.14
N LEU A 201 -10.37 -8.81 4.36
CA LEU A 201 -11.50 -8.05 4.87
C LEU A 201 -11.41 -6.58 4.46
N PHE A 202 -12.46 -6.05 3.83
CA PHE A 202 -12.51 -4.66 3.37
C PHE A 202 -13.38 -3.78 4.28
N SER A 203 -12.79 -2.74 4.87
CA SER A 203 -13.50 -1.76 5.71
C SER A 203 -13.25 -0.30 5.26
N HIS A 204 -13.62 0.69 6.07
CA HIS A 204 -13.38 2.11 5.81
C HIS A 204 -13.05 2.87 7.11
N ARG A 205 -12.46 4.07 6.97
CA ARG A 205 -11.99 4.85 8.12
C ARG A 205 -13.13 5.21 9.08
N GLY A 206 -12.87 5.03 10.37
CA GLY A 206 -13.80 5.25 11.46
C GLY A 206 -14.89 4.18 11.61
N ALA A 207 -14.95 3.17 10.74
CA ALA A 207 -15.83 2.02 10.93
C ALA A 207 -15.38 1.18 12.13
N ASN A 208 -16.29 0.34 12.62
CA ASN A 208 -15.95 -0.75 13.51
C ASN A 208 -15.86 -2.03 12.67
N VAL A 209 -14.80 -2.83 12.85
CA VAL A 209 -14.61 -4.11 12.17
C VAL A 209 -14.44 -5.23 13.19
N THR A 210 -14.82 -6.44 12.81
CA THR A 210 -14.50 -7.66 13.56
C THR A 210 -13.56 -8.49 12.70
N LEU A 211 -12.36 -8.79 13.21
CA LEU A 211 -11.44 -9.75 12.61
C LEU A 211 -11.85 -11.15 13.10
N PRO A 212 -12.38 -12.03 12.24
CA PRO A 212 -12.91 -13.31 12.69
C PRO A 212 -11.78 -14.24 13.11
N CYS A 213 -11.90 -14.83 14.29
CA CYS A 213 -11.07 -15.94 14.75
C CYS A 213 -11.91 -16.84 15.65
N ARG A 214 -11.99 -18.11 15.27
CA ARG A 214 -12.62 -19.18 16.06
C ARG A 214 -11.62 -20.26 16.35
N TYR A 215 -11.88 -21.05 17.37
CA TYR A 215 -11.11 -22.26 17.62
C TYR A 215 -12.01 -23.43 17.98
N HIS A 216 -11.53 -24.64 17.70
CA HIS A 216 -12.14 -25.87 18.16
C HIS A 216 -11.09 -26.92 18.48
N TYR A 217 -11.57 -28.09 18.88
CA TYR A 217 -10.73 -29.23 19.22
C TYR A 217 -11.25 -30.43 18.44
N GLU A 218 -10.33 -31.22 17.90
CA GLU A 218 -10.62 -32.45 17.15
C GLU A 218 -9.91 -33.62 17.86
N PRO A 219 -10.65 -34.57 18.48
CA PRO A 219 -12.10 -34.59 18.69
C PRO A 219 -12.59 -33.52 19.69
N ALA A 220 -13.89 -33.23 19.66
CA ALA A 220 -14.50 -32.22 20.51
C ALA A 220 -14.40 -32.58 22.01
N LEU A 221 -13.76 -31.71 22.79
CA LEU A 221 -13.64 -31.85 24.24
C LEU A 221 -15.00 -31.79 24.96
N ALA A 222 -15.18 -32.69 25.93
CA ALA A 222 -16.35 -32.76 26.80
C ALA A 222 -16.41 -31.63 27.85
N SER A 223 -15.27 -31.06 28.24
CA SER A 223 -15.16 -29.92 29.17
C SER A 223 -14.40 -28.75 28.53
N PRO A 224 -14.76 -27.48 28.83
CA PRO A 224 -13.98 -26.33 28.38
C PRO A 224 -12.60 -26.30 29.05
N ARG A 225 -11.54 -26.08 28.27
CA ARG A 225 -10.20 -25.80 28.78
C ARG A 225 -9.91 -24.28 28.80
N PRO A 226 -9.12 -23.79 29.77
CA PRO A 226 -8.79 -22.37 29.87
C PRO A 226 -7.68 -21.99 28.88
N VAL A 227 -8.06 -21.35 27.77
CA VAL A 227 -7.10 -20.88 26.76
C VAL A 227 -6.60 -19.45 27.03
N ARG A 228 -5.37 -19.15 26.58
CA ARG A 228 -4.84 -17.79 26.43
C ARG A 228 -4.96 -17.39 24.96
N ILE A 229 -5.48 -16.20 24.71
CA ILE A 229 -5.59 -15.59 23.38
C ILE A 229 -4.56 -14.48 23.26
N LYS A 230 -3.83 -14.43 22.15
CA LYS A 230 -2.98 -13.29 21.77
C LYS A 230 -3.34 -12.82 20.36
N TRP A 231 -3.50 -11.52 20.21
CA TRP A 231 -3.66 -10.82 18.95
C TRP A 231 -2.52 -9.82 18.76
N TRP A 232 -1.87 -9.84 17.61
CA TRP A 232 -0.87 -8.84 17.21
C TRP A 232 -0.94 -8.54 15.73
N LYS A 233 -0.48 -7.33 15.38
CA LYS A 233 -0.25 -6.92 14.00
C LYS A 233 1.14 -7.39 13.59
N LEU A 234 1.25 -8.04 12.44
CA LEU A 234 2.52 -8.52 11.90
C LEU A 234 3.41 -7.35 11.45
N SER A 235 4.71 -7.61 11.38
CA SER A 235 5.68 -6.65 10.86
C SER A 235 5.44 -6.40 9.37
N GLU A 236 5.47 -5.13 8.99
CA GLU A 236 5.22 -4.68 7.63
C GLU A 236 6.11 -3.48 7.33
N ASN A 237 6.83 -3.50 6.21
CA ASN A 237 7.68 -2.40 5.72
C ASN A 237 8.70 -1.83 6.73
N GLY A 238 9.20 -2.69 7.63
CA GLY A 238 10.17 -2.35 8.67
C GLY A 238 9.57 -1.79 9.96
N VAL A 239 8.24 -1.71 10.07
CA VAL A 239 7.55 -1.49 11.34
C VAL A 239 7.63 -2.79 12.16
N PRO A 240 8.03 -2.77 13.44
CA PRO A 240 8.07 -3.98 14.28
C PRO A 240 6.68 -4.56 14.50
N GLU A 241 6.61 -5.86 14.85
CA GLU A 241 5.36 -6.48 15.29
C GLU A 241 4.77 -5.70 16.48
N GLN A 242 3.46 -5.48 16.46
CA GLN A 242 2.77 -4.68 17.47
C GLN A 242 1.71 -5.53 18.17
N ASP A 243 1.93 -5.82 19.46
CA ASP A 243 0.90 -6.44 20.29
C ASP A 243 -0.38 -5.57 20.27
N VAL A 244 -1.54 -6.21 20.14
CA VAL A 244 -2.85 -5.54 20.07
C VAL A 244 -3.65 -5.84 21.33
N LEU A 245 -3.84 -7.14 21.62
CA LEU A 245 -4.63 -7.62 22.76
C LEU A 245 -4.11 -8.98 23.25
N VAL A 246 -4.10 -9.18 24.57
CA VAL A 246 -3.91 -10.49 25.22
C VAL A 246 -5.08 -10.73 26.15
N ALA A 247 -5.66 -11.93 26.14
CA ALA A 247 -6.74 -12.32 27.05
C ALA A 247 -6.51 -13.69 27.69
N ILE A 248 -6.91 -13.83 28.96
CA ILE A 248 -6.95 -15.08 29.73
C ILE A 248 -8.30 -15.12 30.44
N GLY A 249 -9.21 -15.98 29.97
CA GLY A 249 -10.60 -15.97 30.40
C GLY A 249 -11.27 -14.61 30.20
N LEU A 250 -11.80 -14.03 31.28
CA LEU A 250 -12.45 -12.71 31.27
C LEU A 250 -11.47 -11.53 31.42
N ARG A 251 -10.18 -11.78 31.70
CA ARG A 251 -9.18 -10.72 31.86
C ARG A 251 -8.52 -10.43 30.51
N GLN A 252 -8.67 -9.21 29.99
CA GLN A 252 -8.02 -8.74 28.77
C GLN A 252 -7.10 -7.55 29.04
N ARG A 253 -6.02 -7.44 28.27
CA ARG A 253 -5.06 -6.34 28.26
C ARG A 253 -4.83 -5.89 26.83
N THR A 254 -5.01 -4.60 26.58
CA THR A 254 -4.82 -3.95 25.27
C THR A 254 -3.53 -3.11 25.26
N PHE A 255 -2.90 -3.00 24.09
CA PHE A 255 -1.57 -2.37 23.94
C PHE A 255 -1.59 -1.23 22.91
N GLY A 256 -0.53 -0.40 22.93
CA GLY A 256 -0.36 0.73 21.99
C GLY A 256 -1.59 1.62 21.80
N ASP A 257 -1.79 2.06 20.56
CA ASP A 257 -2.92 2.89 20.11
C ASP A 257 -4.26 2.14 19.99
N TYR A 258 -4.27 0.83 20.27
CA TYR A 258 -5.47 0.01 20.32
C TYR A 258 -6.20 0.10 21.67
N ARG A 259 -5.55 0.66 22.70
CA ARG A 259 -6.15 0.85 24.04
C ARG A 259 -7.49 1.59 23.96
N GLY A 260 -8.53 0.99 24.54
CA GLY A 260 -9.89 1.53 24.52
C GLY A 260 -10.66 1.38 23.19
N ARG A 261 -9.97 1.05 22.09
CA ARG A 261 -10.58 0.82 20.77
C ARG A 261 -10.86 -0.65 20.49
N VAL A 262 -10.04 -1.56 21.02
CA VAL A 262 -10.20 -3.01 20.75
C VAL A 262 -10.83 -3.76 21.90
N ARG A 263 -11.62 -4.80 21.57
CA ARG A 263 -12.15 -5.77 22.52
C ARG A 263 -12.21 -7.16 21.91
N LEU A 264 -12.06 -8.20 22.72
CA LEU A 264 -12.35 -9.56 22.30
C LEU A 264 -13.87 -9.78 22.28
N ARG A 265 -14.40 -10.40 21.23
CA ARG A 265 -15.78 -10.91 21.21
C ARG A 265 -15.84 -12.23 21.96
N GLN A 266 -16.68 -12.28 23.00
CA GLN A 266 -16.93 -13.45 23.83
C GLN A 266 -18.42 -13.81 23.90
N ASP A 267 -19.21 -13.38 22.90
CA ASP A 267 -20.67 -13.59 22.86
C ASP A 267 -21.08 -15.03 22.51
N ARG A 268 -20.13 -15.88 22.12
CA ARG A 268 -20.34 -17.30 21.83
C ARG A 268 -19.16 -18.12 22.37
N ALA A 269 -19.42 -19.38 22.72
CA ALA A 269 -18.36 -20.31 23.08
C ALA A 269 -17.35 -20.46 21.92
N ARG A 270 -16.06 -20.42 22.26
CA ARG A 270 -14.90 -20.50 21.34
C ARG A 270 -14.82 -19.42 20.25
N GLU A 271 -15.56 -18.33 20.43
CA GLU A 271 -15.37 -17.09 19.68
C GLU A 271 -14.21 -16.31 20.31
N VAL A 272 -13.20 -15.95 19.51
CA VAL A 272 -12.05 -15.15 19.94
C VAL A 272 -11.72 -14.04 18.93
N SER A 273 -12.75 -13.63 18.18
CA SER A 273 -12.69 -12.58 17.17
C SER A 273 -12.39 -11.21 17.79
N LEU A 274 -11.52 -10.43 17.15
CA LEU A 274 -11.13 -9.10 17.63
C LEU A 274 -12.03 -8.02 17.02
N GLU A 275 -12.77 -7.28 17.84
CA GLU A 275 -13.45 -6.07 17.39
C GLU A 275 -12.50 -4.87 17.54
N ILE A 276 -12.25 -4.17 16.43
CA ILE A 276 -11.51 -2.90 16.39
C ILE A 276 -12.52 -1.79 16.09
N ARG A 277 -12.56 -0.77 16.96
CA ARG A 277 -13.42 0.41 16.79
C ARG A 277 -12.65 1.61 16.27
N ASP A 278 -13.37 2.48 15.58
CA ASP A 278 -12.82 3.72 15.00
C ASP A 278 -11.54 3.45 14.21
N LEU A 279 -11.67 2.72 13.09
CA LEU A 279 -10.55 2.31 12.25
C LEU A 279 -9.75 3.50 11.73
N ARG A 280 -8.44 3.46 11.94
CA ARG A 280 -7.47 4.48 11.54
C ARG A 280 -6.68 4.05 10.31
N LEU A 281 -5.90 4.98 9.75
CA LEU A 281 -5.03 4.69 8.60
C LEU A 281 -3.88 3.74 8.96
N GLU A 282 -3.57 3.59 10.25
CA GLU A 282 -2.50 2.75 10.76
C GLU A 282 -2.99 1.33 11.10
N ASP A 283 -4.31 1.10 11.11
CA ASP A 283 -4.92 -0.18 11.48
C ASP A 283 -5.01 -1.18 10.31
N TYR A 284 -4.78 -0.80 9.05
CA TYR A 284 -4.75 -1.78 7.95
C TYR A 284 -3.49 -2.66 8.02
N GLY A 285 -3.56 -3.87 7.49
CA GLY A 285 -2.46 -4.82 7.41
C GLY A 285 -2.87 -6.21 7.92
N ARG A 286 -1.87 -7.06 8.15
CA ARG A 286 -2.07 -8.46 8.55
C ARG A 286 -1.96 -8.64 10.06
N TYR A 287 -2.93 -9.35 10.63
CA TYR A 287 -3.03 -9.68 12.05
C TYR A 287 -2.89 -11.18 12.25
N ARG A 288 -2.25 -11.59 13.35
CA ARG A 288 -2.24 -12.99 13.79
C ARG A 288 -3.10 -13.13 15.05
N CYS A 289 -3.98 -14.13 15.01
CA CYS A 289 -4.71 -14.66 16.16
C CYS A 289 -4.01 -15.94 16.61
N GLU A 290 -3.60 -16.02 17.87
CA GLU A 290 -2.94 -17.18 18.48
C GLU A 290 -3.78 -17.65 19.67
N VAL A 291 -4.08 -18.94 19.72
CA VAL A 291 -4.80 -19.59 20.82
C VAL A 291 -3.87 -20.62 21.43
N ILE A 292 -3.68 -20.53 22.75
CA ILE A 292 -2.73 -21.35 23.51
C ILE A 292 -3.48 -22.10 24.61
N ASP A 293 -3.39 -23.42 24.59
CA ASP A 293 -3.91 -24.36 25.60
C ASP A 293 -2.75 -25.12 26.25
N GLY A 294 -2.15 -24.51 27.28
CA GLY A 294 -1.03 -25.11 28.02
C GLY A 294 0.26 -25.24 27.20
N LEU A 295 0.41 -26.37 26.51
CA LEU A 295 1.54 -26.70 25.64
C LEU A 295 1.15 -26.78 24.15
N GLU A 296 -0.14 -26.70 23.83
CA GLU A 296 -0.65 -26.66 22.45
C GLU A 296 -0.85 -25.20 22.04
N ASP A 297 -0.22 -24.75 20.96
CA ASP A 297 -0.42 -23.44 20.35
C ASP A 297 -0.79 -23.57 18.86
N GLU A 298 -1.84 -22.87 18.45
CA GLU A 298 -2.25 -22.77 17.04
C GLU A 298 -2.58 -21.33 16.68
N SER A 299 -2.42 -20.99 15.40
CA SER A 299 -2.61 -19.60 14.96
C SER A 299 -3.19 -19.46 13.56
N GLY A 300 -4.02 -18.44 13.39
CA GLY A 300 -4.61 -18.03 12.11
C GLY A 300 -4.22 -16.60 11.75
N LEU A 301 -4.30 -16.28 10.46
CA LEU A 301 -4.02 -14.95 9.92
C LEU A 301 -5.29 -14.30 9.41
N VAL A 302 -5.42 -12.99 9.66
CA VAL A 302 -6.52 -12.17 9.14
C VAL A 302 -5.94 -10.92 8.51
N GLU A 303 -6.26 -10.67 7.25
CA GLU A 303 -5.84 -9.46 6.53
C GLU A 303 -6.98 -8.43 6.54
N LEU A 304 -6.67 -7.22 6.99
CA LEU A 304 -7.59 -6.09 7.00
C LEU A 304 -7.09 -5.02 6.02
N GLU A 305 -7.88 -4.76 4.99
CA GLU A 305 -7.68 -3.63 4.09
C GLU A 305 -8.76 -2.56 4.27
N LEU A 306 -8.39 -1.33 3.94
CA LEU A 306 -9.32 -0.21 3.85
C LEU A 306 -9.68 0.01 2.39
N ARG A 307 -10.95 0.33 2.10
CA ARG A 307 -11.36 0.77 0.76
C ARG A 307 -10.82 2.18 0.54
N GLY A 308 -10.07 2.37 -0.54
CA GLY A 308 -9.45 3.63 -0.89
C GLY A 308 -9.08 3.72 -2.36
N VAL A 309 -8.43 4.82 -2.72
CA VAL A 309 -8.01 5.16 -4.08
C VAL A 309 -6.55 5.57 -4.07
N VAL A 310 -5.77 5.00 -5.00
CA VAL A 310 -4.39 5.41 -5.25
C VAL A 310 -4.37 6.61 -6.19
N PHE A 311 -3.57 7.61 -5.86
CA PHE A 311 -3.34 8.77 -6.72
C PHE A 311 -1.85 9.16 -6.76
N PRO A 312 -1.35 9.63 -7.91
CA PRO A 312 -0.01 10.19 -8.00
C PRO A 312 0.05 11.57 -7.32
N TYR A 313 1.11 11.81 -6.57
CA TYR A 313 1.41 13.09 -5.95
C TYR A 313 2.84 13.53 -6.28
N GLN A 314 2.98 14.82 -6.60
CA GLN A 314 4.20 15.44 -7.10
C GLN A 314 4.51 16.67 -6.26
N HIS A 315 5.80 16.95 -6.04
CA HIS A 315 6.24 18.10 -5.26
C HIS A 315 5.87 19.42 -5.95
N PRO A 316 5.56 20.51 -5.20
CA PRO A 316 5.24 21.82 -5.76
C PRO A 316 6.30 22.36 -6.73
N GLN A 317 7.57 22.14 -6.41
CA GLN A 317 8.73 22.52 -7.24
C GLN A 317 9.03 21.55 -8.42
N GLY A 318 8.07 20.71 -8.82
CA GLY A 318 8.18 19.82 -9.98
C GLY A 318 8.46 18.35 -9.67
N ARG A 319 8.73 17.57 -10.72
CA ARG A 319 8.92 16.11 -10.67
C ARG A 319 10.21 15.69 -9.96
N TYR A 320 10.15 14.52 -9.36
CA TYR A 320 11.28 13.78 -8.80
C TYR A 320 12.06 14.55 -7.75
N LYS A 321 11.32 15.14 -6.79
CA LYS A 321 11.88 15.93 -5.70
C LYS A 321 11.77 15.28 -4.34
N PHE A 322 10.85 14.33 -4.09
CA PHE A 322 10.72 13.70 -2.78
C PHE A 322 11.75 12.58 -2.56
N ASN A 323 12.51 12.63 -1.47
CA ASN A 323 13.07 11.43 -0.86
C ASN A 323 11.96 10.59 -0.18
N PHE A 324 12.24 9.37 0.27
CA PHE A 324 11.19 8.50 0.83
C PHE A 324 10.46 9.10 2.05
N HIS A 325 11.19 9.75 2.96
CA HIS A 325 10.59 10.32 4.17
C HIS A 325 9.76 11.57 3.86
N GLU A 326 10.26 12.44 2.97
CA GLU A 326 9.51 13.58 2.45
C GLU A 326 8.24 13.12 1.71
N ALA A 327 8.32 12.02 0.94
CA ALA A 327 7.19 11.40 0.25
C ALA A 327 6.12 10.85 1.21
N GLN A 328 6.55 10.24 2.33
CA GLN A 328 5.64 9.75 3.36
C GLN A 328 4.88 10.90 4.03
N GLN A 329 5.60 11.92 4.50
CA GLN A 329 5.01 13.12 5.08
C GLN A 329 4.06 13.82 4.09
N ALA A 330 4.43 13.90 2.81
CA ALA A 330 3.60 14.50 1.77
C ALA A 330 2.24 13.78 1.60
N CYS A 331 2.19 12.45 1.69
CA CYS A 331 0.91 11.73 1.67
C CYS A 331 0.10 11.99 2.96
N GLU A 332 0.74 11.97 4.13
CA GLU A 332 0.09 12.22 5.43
C GLU A 332 -0.54 13.61 5.49
N GLU A 333 0.17 14.64 4.99
CA GLU A 333 -0.34 16.00 4.84
C GLU A 333 -1.59 16.07 3.96
N GLN A 334 -1.73 15.17 2.98
CA GLN A 334 -2.89 15.08 2.08
C GLN A 334 -4.02 14.13 2.55
N ASP A 335 -4.00 13.69 3.81
CA ASP A 335 -4.99 12.76 4.40
C ASP A 335 -4.95 11.36 3.74
N ALA A 336 -3.73 10.92 3.42
CA ALA A 336 -3.41 9.66 2.75
C ALA A 336 -2.17 9.00 3.38
N VAL A 337 -1.85 7.78 2.97
CA VAL A 337 -0.56 7.11 3.29
C VAL A 337 0.18 6.78 1.99
N VAL A 338 1.45 6.38 2.06
CA VAL A 338 2.14 5.85 0.86
C VAL A 338 1.50 4.53 0.46
N ALA A 339 1.16 4.37 -0.81
CA ALA A 339 0.48 3.18 -1.32
C ALA A 339 1.36 1.93 -1.26
N SER A 340 0.75 0.76 -1.02
CA SER A 340 1.41 -0.54 -1.19
C SER A 340 1.52 -0.91 -2.68
N PHE A 341 2.29 -1.96 -2.99
CA PHE A 341 2.37 -2.49 -4.35
C PHE A 341 1.01 -3.06 -4.82
N GLU A 342 0.32 -3.80 -3.95
CA GLU A 342 -0.99 -4.40 -4.19
C GLU A 342 -2.03 -3.33 -4.50
N GLN A 343 -2.01 -2.22 -3.74
CA GLN A 343 -2.88 -1.07 -3.98
C GLN A 343 -2.58 -0.40 -5.33
N LEU A 344 -1.30 -0.18 -5.68
CA LEU A 344 -0.92 0.37 -6.99
C LEU A 344 -1.31 -0.57 -8.13
N PHE A 345 -1.11 -1.87 -7.96
CA PHE A 345 -1.42 -2.89 -8.96
C PHE A 345 -2.92 -2.93 -9.26
N ARG A 346 -3.78 -2.97 -8.23
CA ARG A 346 -5.23 -2.90 -8.42
C ARG A 346 -5.67 -1.58 -9.06
N ALA A 347 -5.06 -0.45 -8.68
CA ALA A 347 -5.35 0.83 -9.33
C ALA A 347 -5.00 0.82 -10.82
N TRP A 348 -3.91 0.14 -11.21
CA TRP A 348 -3.55 -0.09 -12.62
C TRP A 348 -4.53 -1.02 -13.35
N GLU A 349 -5.02 -2.09 -12.70
CA GLU A 349 -6.09 -2.94 -13.24
C GLU A 349 -7.41 -2.16 -13.46
N GLU A 350 -7.70 -1.19 -12.59
CA GLU A 350 -8.79 -0.22 -12.75
C GLU A 350 -8.52 0.87 -13.80
N GLY A 351 -7.34 0.89 -14.43
CA GLY A 351 -6.98 1.78 -15.54
C GLY A 351 -6.03 2.94 -15.20
N LEU A 352 -5.44 2.99 -14.00
CA LEU A 352 -4.44 4.01 -13.65
C LEU A 352 -3.22 3.92 -14.57
N ASP A 353 -2.98 4.99 -15.32
CA ASP A 353 -1.85 5.15 -16.22
C ASP A 353 -1.03 6.39 -15.82
N TRP A 354 0.22 6.19 -15.41
CA TRP A 354 1.09 7.27 -14.97
C TRP A 354 2.56 7.01 -15.33
N CYS A 355 3.14 7.92 -16.11
CA CYS A 355 4.48 7.76 -16.68
C CYS A 355 5.62 8.28 -15.78
N ASN A 356 5.32 8.75 -14.55
CA ASN A 356 6.35 9.15 -13.60
C ASN A 356 6.59 8.04 -12.55
N ALA A 357 7.86 7.77 -12.25
CA ALA A 357 8.27 6.87 -11.18
C ALA A 357 7.98 7.45 -9.79
N GLY A 358 7.29 6.69 -8.94
CA GLY A 358 6.90 7.11 -7.59
C GLY A 358 7.26 6.09 -6.50
N TRP A 359 7.51 6.58 -5.29
CA TRP A 359 7.71 5.75 -4.10
C TRP A 359 6.45 4.95 -3.73
N LEU A 360 6.68 3.75 -3.21
CA LEU A 360 5.71 2.87 -2.55
C LEU A 360 6.14 2.55 -1.11
N GLN A 361 5.22 2.00 -0.31
CA GLN A 361 5.35 1.81 1.14
C GLN A 361 6.58 0.96 1.54
N ASP A 362 6.98 0.00 0.71
CA ASP A 362 8.14 -0.87 0.87
C ASP A 362 9.49 -0.20 0.53
N ALA A 363 9.47 1.09 0.22
CA ALA A 363 10.58 1.86 -0.36
C ALA A 363 11.07 1.34 -1.72
N SER A 364 10.25 0.56 -2.44
CA SER A 364 10.41 0.41 -3.88
C SER A 364 9.92 1.66 -4.62
N VAL A 365 10.34 1.77 -5.88
CA VAL A 365 9.94 2.85 -6.77
C VAL A 365 9.38 2.23 -8.04
N GLN A 366 8.13 2.54 -8.37
CA GLN A 366 7.40 1.90 -9.45
C GLN A 366 6.55 2.90 -10.25
N TYR A 367 5.99 2.50 -11.39
CA TYR A 367 4.98 3.30 -12.11
C TYR A 367 4.04 2.43 -12.98
N PRO A 368 2.73 2.68 -12.99
CA PRO A 368 1.76 1.89 -13.74
C PRO A 368 1.60 2.40 -15.18
N VAL A 369 1.62 1.50 -16.17
CA VAL A 369 1.43 1.86 -17.58
C VAL A 369 0.39 0.94 -18.22
N THR A 370 -0.72 1.51 -18.69
CA THR A 370 -1.76 0.78 -19.45
C THR A 370 -1.46 0.79 -20.95
N GLN A 371 -0.74 1.80 -21.46
CA GLN A 371 -0.40 1.94 -22.88
C GLN A 371 1.09 2.14 -23.13
N ALA A 372 1.69 1.29 -23.96
CA ALA A 372 3.11 1.32 -24.31
C ALA A 372 3.47 2.61 -25.07
N ARG A 373 4.44 3.37 -24.54
CA ARG A 373 4.84 4.69 -25.07
C ARG A 373 6.35 4.85 -24.99
N ARG A 374 6.96 5.49 -26.00
CA ARG A 374 8.41 5.77 -26.05
C ARG A 374 8.99 6.33 -24.74
N PRO A 375 8.44 7.41 -24.13
CA PRO A 375 8.96 7.95 -22.86
C PRO A 375 8.68 7.07 -21.62
N CYS A 376 7.78 6.07 -21.71
CA CYS A 376 7.29 5.28 -20.58
C CYS A 376 7.78 3.82 -20.66
N GLY A 377 9.09 3.65 -20.90
CA GLY A 377 9.75 2.35 -21.03
C GLY A 377 9.99 1.86 -22.46
N GLY A 378 9.46 2.54 -23.48
CA GLY A 378 9.70 2.21 -24.90
C GLY A 378 8.48 1.64 -25.63
N LEU A 379 8.62 1.47 -26.95
CA LEU A 379 7.63 0.76 -27.76
C LEU A 379 7.88 -0.75 -27.69
N GLY A 380 6.84 -1.55 -27.52
CA GLY A 380 6.91 -3.01 -27.51
C GLY A 380 6.90 -3.70 -26.14
N LEU A 381 6.90 -2.94 -25.03
CA LEU A 381 6.67 -3.53 -23.69
C LEU A 381 5.16 -3.69 -23.44
N ALA A 382 4.72 -4.89 -23.06
CA ALA A 382 3.33 -5.17 -22.68
C ALA A 382 2.89 -4.34 -21.45
N PRO A 383 1.61 -3.91 -21.35
CA PRO A 383 1.09 -3.15 -20.20
C PRO A 383 1.43 -3.79 -18.84
N GLY A 384 1.61 -2.96 -17.81
CA GLY A 384 1.94 -3.42 -16.46
C GLY A 384 2.53 -2.35 -15.56
N VAL A 385 2.66 -2.68 -14.28
CA VAL A 385 3.44 -1.89 -13.32
C VAL A 385 4.93 -2.14 -13.55
N ARG A 386 5.69 -1.07 -13.79
CA ARG A 386 7.15 -1.10 -13.98
C ARG A 386 7.84 -0.83 -12.66
N SER A 387 8.76 -1.71 -12.27
CA SER A 387 9.52 -1.56 -11.04
C SER A 387 10.97 -1.16 -11.29
N TYR A 388 11.45 -0.20 -10.50
CA TYR A 388 12.87 0.11 -10.33
C TYR A 388 13.47 -0.62 -9.10
N GLY A 389 12.67 -1.40 -8.37
CA GLY A 389 13.05 -2.08 -7.14
C GLY A 389 13.25 -1.14 -5.94
N PRO A 390 13.73 -1.66 -4.79
CA PRO A 390 14.08 -0.87 -3.62
C PRO A 390 15.12 0.21 -3.92
N ARG A 391 14.88 1.44 -3.43
CA ARG A 391 15.76 2.60 -3.65
C ARG A 391 16.24 3.22 -2.34
N HIS A 392 17.38 3.93 -2.38
CA HIS A 392 17.99 4.47 -1.17
C HIS A 392 17.17 5.65 -0.61
N ARG A 393 16.46 5.39 0.50
CA ARG A 393 15.42 6.24 1.13
C ARG A 393 15.78 7.73 1.28
N ARG A 394 17.06 8.06 1.48
CA ARG A 394 17.54 9.44 1.69
C ARG A 394 18.23 10.10 0.49
N LEU A 395 18.71 9.31 -0.49
CA LEU A 395 19.59 9.83 -1.56
C LEU A 395 18.87 9.95 -2.89
N HIS A 396 17.98 9.00 -3.21
CA HIS A 396 17.21 9.05 -4.44
C HIS A 396 15.99 9.94 -4.25
N ARG A 397 15.52 10.56 -5.34
CA ARG A 397 14.34 11.43 -5.34
C ARG A 397 13.41 11.05 -6.48
N TYR A 398 12.12 10.96 -6.17
CA TYR A 398 11.05 10.52 -7.07
C TYR A 398 9.74 11.28 -6.75
N ASP A 399 8.65 10.93 -7.44
CA ASP A 399 7.30 11.32 -7.04
C ASP A 399 6.80 10.30 -5.98
N VAL A 400 5.52 10.30 -5.63
CA VAL A 400 4.94 9.29 -4.72
C VAL A 400 3.53 8.88 -5.16
N PHE A 401 3.17 7.61 -4.94
CA PHE A 401 1.78 7.18 -5.03
C PHE A 401 1.19 7.17 -3.63
N CYS A 402 0.19 8.01 -3.40
CA CYS A 402 -0.52 8.09 -2.13
C CYS A 402 -1.83 7.31 -2.22
N PHE A 403 -2.26 6.73 -1.11
CA PHE A 403 -3.50 5.98 -0.95
C PHE A 403 -4.43 6.71 0.02
N ALA A 404 -5.55 7.23 -0.49
CA ALA A 404 -6.58 7.88 0.31
C ALA A 404 -7.77 6.93 0.53
N VAL A 405 -8.14 6.72 1.78
CA VAL A 405 -9.29 5.90 2.17
C VAL A 405 -10.62 6.61 1.94
N ALA A 406 -11.71 5.84 1.83
CA ALA A 406 -13.05 6.39 1.71
C ALA A 406 -13.38 7.36 2.87
N LEU A 407 -13.75 8.60 2.52
CA LEU A 407 -13.88 9.71 3.46
C LEU A 407 -15.12 9.65 4.37
N ARG A 408 -14.96 10.19 5.58
CA ARG A 408 -16.01 10.35 6.60
C ARG A 408 -16.46 11.81 6.70
N GLY A 409 -17.12 12.28 5.64
CA GLY A 409 -17.56 13.66 5.48
C GLY A 409 -18.08 13.91 4.07
N GLN A 410 -18.08 15.17 3.64
CA GLN A 410 -18.41 15.59 2.29
C GLN A 410 -17.36 16.58 1.76
N VAL A 411 -16.87 16.35 0.54
CA VAL A 411 -16.16 17.37 -0.26
C VAL A 411 -17.15 17.93 -1.27
N TYR A 412 -17.16 19.26 -1.43
CA TYR A 412 -18.03 19.98 -2.36
C TYR A 412 -17.29 21.20 -2.91
N TYR A 413 -17.73 21.69 -4.07
CA TYR A 413 -17.30 22.98 -4.61
C TYR A 413 -18.11 24.08 -3.91
N LEU A 414 -17.45 25.10 -3.36
CA LEU A 414 -18.13 26.26 -2.81
C LEU A 414 -18.43 27.24 -3.94
N GLU A 415 -19.71 27.49 -4.21
CA GLU A 415 -20.12 28.51 -5.17
C GLU A 415 -19.86 29.89 -4.57
N HIS A 416 -19.02 30.68 -5.25
CA HIS A 416 -18.66 32.03 -4.84
C HIS A 416 -18.81 32.98 -6.05
N PRO A 417 -19.29 34.24 -5.87
CA PRO A 417 -19.54 35.15 -7.00
C PRO A 417 -18.30 35.46 -7.85
N GLU A 418 -17.14 35.57 -7.19
CA GLU A 418 -15.84 35.80 -7.84
C GLU A 418 -14.90 34.58 -7.67
N LYS A 419 -13.90 34.46 -8.54
CA LYS A 419 -12.80 33.51 -8.33
C LYS A 419 -11.86 34.04 -7.24
N LEU A 420 -11.30 33.12 -6.46
CA LEU A 420 -10.59 33.40 -5.22
C LEU A 420 -9.09 33.22 -5.37
N THR A 421 -8.29 33.93 -4.57
CA THR A 421 -6.91 33.55 -4.23
C THR A 421 -6.89 32.36 -3.28
N LEU A 422 -5.74 31.71 -3.09
CA LEU A 422 -5.62 30.59 -2.14
C LEU A 422 -5.92 31.00 -0.68
N ALA A 423 -5.62 32.25 -0.31
CA ALA A 423 -5.90 32.78 1.02
C ALA A 423 -7.41 33.00 1.23
N GLU A 424 -8.07 33.68 0.27
CA GLU A 424 -9.52 33.91 0.30
C GLU A 424 -10.30 32.58 0.21
N ALA A 425 -9.81 31.61 -0.58
CA ALA A 425 -10.38 30.26 -0.67
C ALA A 425 -10.37 29.52 0.68
N ARG A 426 -9.29 29.65 1.45
CA ARG A 426 -9.20 29.07 2.81
C ARG A 426 -10.18 29.75 3.77
N GLU A 427 -10.33 31.06 3.67
CA GLU A 427 -11.27 31.81 4.50
C GLU A 427 -12.72 31.48 4.16
N ALA A 428 -13.10 31.48 2.89
CA ALA A 428 -14.46 31.18 2.45
C ALA A 428 -14.94 29.77 2.90
N CYS A 429 -14.05 28.75 2.88
CA CYS A 429 -14.39 27.46 3.47
C CYS A 429 -14.59 27.54 4.99
N ARG A 430 -13.81 28.37 5.70
CA ARG A 430 -13.91 28.54 7.16
C ARG A 430 -15.20 29.26 7.57
N GLU A 431 -15.59 30.29 6.81
CA GLU A 431 -16.85 31.01 6.98
C GLU A 431 -18.07 30.09 6.76
N ASP A 432 -18.00 29.16 5.80
CA ASP A 432 -19.00 28.09 5.58
C ASP A 432 -18.92 26.94 6.61
N GLY A 433 -18.15 27.09 7.70
CA GLY A 433 -18.03 26.07 8.75
C GLY A 433 -17.35 24.77 8.29
N ALA A 434 -16.47 24.86 7.30
CA ALA A 434 -15.71 23.77 6.70
C ALA A 434 -14.20 24.09 6.70
N GLN A 435 -13.41 23.22 6.08
CA GLN A 435 -11.97 23.43 5.86
C GLN A 435 -11.69 23.31 4.36
N ILE A 436 -10.62 23.93 3.85
CA ILE A 436 -10.19 23.68 2.47
C ILE A 436 -9.85 22.20 2.28
N ALA A 437 -10.36 21.58 1.21
CA ALA A 437 -10.21 20.14 1.01
C ALA A 437 -8.76 19.76 0.72
N LYS A 438 -8.32 18.62 1.26
CA LYS A 438 -7.03 18.01 0.93
C LYS A 438 -7.12 17.18 -0.36
N VAL A 439 -5.98 16.91 -0.99
CA VAL A 439 -5.93 16.15 -2.25
C VAL A 439 -6.51 14.75 -2.11
N GLY A 440 -6.15 14.01 -1.05
CA GLY A 440 -6.67 12.66 -0.80
C GLY A 440 -8.19 12.65 -0.62
N GLN A 441 -8.74 13.67 0.05
CA GLN A 441 -10.17 13.85 0.25
C GLN A 441 -10.90 14.09 -1.08
N LEU A 442 -10.34 14.90 -1.98
CA LEU A 442 -10.91 15.13 -3.32
C LEU A 442 -10.92 13.82 -4.15
N PHE A 443 -9.83 13.07 -4.17
CA PHE A 443 -9.77 11.77 -4.86
C PHE A 443 -10.76 10.76 -4.29
N ALA A 444 -10.87 10.67 -2.96
CA ALA A 444 -11.84 9.79 -2.32
C ALA A 444 -13.30 10.22 -2.60
N ALA A 445 -13.59 11.52 -2.70
CA ALA A 445 -14.93 12.02 -3.02
C ALA A 445 -15.28 11.76 -4.49
N TRP A 446 -14.34 11.95 -5.41
CA TRP A 446 -14.47 11.53 -6.80
C TRP A 446 -14.79 10.03 -6.92
N LYS A 447 -13.94 9.15 -6.35
CA LYS A 447 -14.07 7.70 -6.48
C LYS A 447 -15.30 7.11 -5.78
N PHE A 448 -15.63 7.56 -4.56
CA PHE A 448 -16.64 6.92 -3.71
C PHE A 448 -17.94 7.70 -3.52
N ARG A 449 -17.97 8.99 -3.89
CA ARG A 449 -19.20 9.82 -3.87
C ARG A 449 -19.63 10.26 -5.27
N GLY A 450 -18.86 9.93 -6.31
CA GLY A 450 -19.16 10.34 -7.69
C GLY A 450 -19.07 11.85 -7.90
N LEU A 451 -18.23 12.54 -7.12
CA LEU A 451 -18.07 13.99 -7.24
C LEU A 451 -17.60 14.35 -8.65
N ASP A 452 -18.45 15.10 -9.37
CA ASP A 452 -18.22 15.52 -10.75
C ASP A 452 -18.37 17.05 -10.85
N ARG A 453 -17.29 17.73 -11.25
CA ARG A 453 -17.30 19.18 -11.45
C ARG A 453 -16.20 19.58 -12.43
N CYS A 454 -16.54 20.41 -13.40
CA CYS A 454 -15.58 20.86 -14.43
C CYS A 454 -14.77 22.10 -14.02
N ASP A 455 -15.14 22.75 -12.92
CA ASP A 455 -14.44 23.93 -12.43
C ASP A 455 -13.23 23.56 -11.58
N ALA A 456 -12.08 24.13 -11.93
CA ALA A 456 -10.91 24.05 -11.06
C ALA A 456 -11.11 24.89 -9.79
N GLY A 457 -10.68 24.31 -8.68
CA GLY A 457 -10.71 24.92 -7.36
C GLY A 457 -9.43 24.64 -6.60
N TRP A 458 -9.10 25.56 -5.70
CA TRP A 458 -7.99 25.43 -4.77
C TRP A 458 -8.18 24.26 -3.82
N LEU A 459 -7.05 23.64 -3.46
CA LEU A 459 -6.92 22.63 -2.41
C LEU A 459 -5.91 23.08 -1.35
N ALA A 460 -5.88 22.36 -0.22
CA ALA A 460 -5.04 22.67 0.92
C ALA A 460 -3.54 22.81 0.60
N ASP A 461 -3.03 22.00 -0.35
CA ASP A 461 -1.63 21.98 -0.83
C ASP A 461 -1.26 23.17 -1.73
N GLY A 462 -2.22 24.05 -2.06
CA GLY A 462 -2.02 25.13 -3.04
C GLY A 462 -2.02 24.65 -4.49
N SER A 463 -2.46 23.43 -4.76
CA SER A 463 -2.77 23.00 -6.14
C SER A 463 -4.18 23.41 -6.55
N ALA A 464 -4.39 23.54 -7.86
CA ALA A 464 -5.70 23.75 -8.45
C ALA A 464 -6.12 22.49 -9.23
N ARG A 465 -7.24 21.86 -8.82
CA ARG A 465 -7.69 20.57 -9.38
C ARG A 465 -9.20 20.56 -9.62
N TYR A 466 -9.68 19.59 -10.42
CA TYR A 466 -11.12 19.34 -10.62
C TYR A 466 -11.41 17.84 -10.85
N PRO A 467 -12.49 17.27 -10.27
CA PRO A 467 -12.84 15.86 -10.41
C PRO A 467 -13.84 15.63 -11.56
N VAL A 468 -13.54 14.69 -12.44
CA VAL A 468 -14.44 14.28 -13.54
C VAL A 468 -14.84 12.81 -13.34
N ALA A 469 -16.05 12.57 -12.86
CA ALA A 469 -16.62 11.22 -12.78
C ALA A 469 -17.34 10.84 -14.08
N HIS A 470 -17.91 11.82 -14.79
CA HIS A 470 -18.62 11.65 -16.06
C HIS A 470 -17.90 12.44 -17.16
N PRO A 471 -17.05 11.79 -17.99
CA PRO A 471 -16.26 12.48 -19.00
C PRO A 471 -17.12 13.16 -20.07
N ARG A 472 -16.70 14.36 -20.47
CA ARG A 472 -17.38 15.22 -21.45
C ARG A 472 -16.35 16.03 -22.24
N SER A 473 -16.65 16.32 -23.50
CA SER A 473 -15.69 16.87 -24.47
C SER A 473 -15.12 18.26 -24.11
N ASN A 474 -15.84 19.04 -23.31
CA ASN A 474 -15.41 20.36 -22.83
C ASN A 474 -14.67 20.31 -21.48
N CYS A 475 -14.32 19.12 -20.95
CA CYS A 475 -13.80 18.95 -19.59
C CYS A 475 -12.49 18.14 -19.52
N GLY A 476 -11.58 18.41 -20.45
CA GLY A 476 -10.31 17.70 -20.56
C GLY A 476 -10.44 16.36 -21.28
N ALA A 477 -9.65 15.37 -20.86
CA ALA A 477 -9.62 14.05 -21.51
C ALA A 477 -10.88 13.22 -21.23
N LEU A 478 -11.26 12.36 -22.19
CA LEU A 478 -12.47 11.52 -22.18
C LEU A 478 -12.45 10.34 -21.19
N GLU A 479 -11.60 10.39 -20.17
CA GLU A 479 -11.46 9.35 -19.13
C GLU A 479 -11.87 9.93 -17.76
N PRO A 480 -12.46 9.14 -16.86
CA PRO A 480 -12.73 9.58 -15.50
C PRO A 480 -11.42 9.85 -14.74
N GLY A 481 -11.39 10.86 -13.88
CA GLY A 481 -10.23 11.15 -13.03
C GLY A 481 -10.25 12.55 -12.41
N VAL A 482 -9.40 12.76 -11.42
CA VAL A 482 -9.08 14.10 -10.93
C VAL A 482 -7.99 14.72 -11.81
N ARG A 483 -8.30 15.86 -12.41
CA ARG A 483 -7.39 16.63 -13.27
C ARG A 483 -6.72 17.74 -12.46
N SER A 484 -5.53 18.16 -12.87
CA SER A 484 -4.70 19.12 -12.12
C SER A 484 -4.08 20.16 -13.06
N PHE A 485 -4.11 21.43 -12.64
CA PHE A 485 -3.35 22.53 -13.24
C PHE A 485 -1.98 22.73 -12.58
N GLY A 486 -1.58 21.81 -11.68
CA GLY A 486 -0.36 21.93 -10.89
C GLY A 486 -0.52 22.90 -9.72
N PHE A 487 0.52 23.69 -9.47
CA PHE A 487 0.61 24.65 -8.37
C PHE A 487 0.73 26.07 -8.95
N PRO A 488 -0.40 26.73 -9.27
CA PRO A 488 -0.41 28.10 -9.80
C PRO A 488 -0.07 29.13 -8.70
N ASP A 489 0.15 30.38 -9.09
CA ASP A 489 0.42 31.48 -8.14
C ASP A 489 -0.72 31.62 -7.11
N PRO A 490 -0.44 31.49 -5.79
CA PRO A 490 -1.45 31.64 -4.73
C PRO A 490 -2.27 32.93 -4.77
N HIS A 491 -1.75 34.00 -5.40
CA HIS A 491 -2.41 35.30 -5.54
C HIS A 491 -3.29 35.39 -6.80
N SER A 492 -3.34 34.34 -7.63
CA SER A 492 -4.18 34.33 -8.83
C SER A 492 -5.66 34.09 -8.50
N ARG A 493 -6.53 35.02 -8.91
CA ARG A 493 -8.00 34.89 -8.82
C ARG A 493 -8.57 34.19 -10.07
N GLN A 494 -8.17 32.94 -10.31
CA GLN A 494 -8.62 32.15 -11.47
C GLN A 494 -9.48 30.93 -11.10
N TYR A 495 -9.43 30.49 -9.84
CA TYR A 495 -10.00 29.23 -9.37
C TYR A 495 -11.08 29.47 -8.30
N GLY A 496 -12.01 28.52 -8.16
CA GLY A 496 -12.89 28.48 -6.99
C GLY A 496 -12.22 27.75 -5.83
N VAL A 497 -13.00 27.09 -4.98
CA VAL A 497 -12.45 26.26 -3.90
C VAL A 497 -13.26 24.98 -3.69
N TYR A 498 -12.57 23.89 -3.37
CA TYR A 498 -13.21 22.70 -2.81
C TYR A 498 -13.09 22.73 -1.29
N CYS A 499 -14.23 22.67 -0.60
CA CYS A 499 -14.28 22.60 0.86
C CYS A 499 -14.60 21.17 1.31
N TYR A 500 -14.13 20.81 2.51
CA TYR A 500 -14.38 19.56 3.19
C TYR A 500 -15.08 19.83 4.53
N ARG A 501 -16.26 19.23 4.70
CA ARG A 501 -17.02 19.23 5.95
C ARG A 501 -16.94 17.82 6.58
N PRO A 502 -16.29 17.66 7.75
CA PRO A 502 -16.35 16.43 8.54
C PRO A 502 -17.80 16.08 8.93
N ARG A 503 -18.04 14.81 9.29
CA ARG A 503 -19.36 14.34 9.75
C ARG A 503 -19.30 13.76 11.17
#